data_AF-A0A941IJ11-F1
#
_entry.id   AF-A0A941IJ11-F1
#
_cell.length_a   1.000
_cell.length_b   1.000
_cell.length_c   1.000
_cell.angle_alpha   90.00
_cell.angle_beta   90.00
_cell.angle_gamma   90.00
#
_symmetry.space_group_name_H-M   'P 1'
#
loop_
_entity.id
_entity.type
_entity.pdbx_description
1 polymer ?
#
loop_
_entity_poly.entity_id
_entity_poly.type
_entity_poly.pdbx_seq_one_letter_code
_entity_poly.pdbx_strand_id
1 'polypeptide(L)'
;YYRDWTGVANDVVAVLRSEAGVDPHDKPLQDLVGELSTRSDVFRTRWAAHNVRFHRTGAKNFHHPVVGDLDLVYDAMELPADPGLTLVAYTAEPATPSHDALALLASWAATQESEAAAEKGLTF
;
A
#
# COMPACT_ATOMS: atom_id res chain seq x y z
N TYR A 1 3.74 3.89 11.10
CA TYR A 1 4.03 3.45 9.72
C TYR A 1 3.68 4.52 8.69
N TYR A 2 2.45 5.03 8.55
CA TYR A 2 2.16 6.17 7.65
C TYR A 2 2.29 7.52 8.36
N ARG A 3 3.01 8.47 7.76
CA ARG A 3 3.10 9.86 8.26
C ARG A 3 1.86 10.68 7.87
N ASP A 4 1.35 10.49 6.66
CA ASP A 4 0.05 11.03 6.23
C ASP A 4 -1.03 9.95 6.22
N TRP A 5 -1.50 9.58 7.42
CA TRP A 5 -2.57 8.60 7.55
C TRP A 5 -3.88 9.08 6.93
N THR A 6 -4.19 10.37 7.02
CA THR A 6 -5.46 10.92 6.53
C THR A 6 -5.54 10.83 5.01
N GLY A 7 -4.48 11.23 4.30
CA GLY A 7 -4.39 11.10 2.85
C GLY A 7 -4.46 9.65 2.41
N VAL A 8 -3.71 8.75 3.07
CA VAL A 8 -3.72 7.32 2.74
C VAL A 8 -5.10 6.69 2.97
N ALA A 9 -5.81 7.05 4.04
CA ALA A 9 -7.16 6.56 4.28
C ALA A 9 -8.15 7.05 3.22
N ASN A 10 -8.04 8.32 2.78
CA ASN A 10 -8.87 8.85 1.71
C ASN A 10 -8.59 8.15 0.37
N ASP A 11 -7.31 7.91 0.09
CA ASP A 11 -6.83 7.20 -1.09
C ASP A 11 -7.42 5.78 -1.18
N VAL A 12 -7.31 5.00 -0.11
CA VAL A 12 -7.83 3.62 -0.05
C VAL A 12 -9.34 3.58 -0.27
N VAL A 13 -10.09 4.49 0.37
CA VAL A 13 -11.54 4.58 0.19
C VAL A 13 -11.90 4.93 -1.25
N ALA A 14 -11.14 5.82 -1.89
CA ALA A 14 -11.36 6.21 -3.28
C ALA A 14 -11.09 5.05 -4.26
N VAL A 15 -10.08 4.21 -4.00
CA VAL A 15 -9.83 2.99 -4.79
C VAL A 15 -11.01 2.02 -4.68
N LEU A 16 -11.47 1.70 -3.47
CA LEU A 16 -12.63 0.83 -3.28
C LEU A 16 -13.88 1.36 -3.98
N ARG A 17 -14.04 2.69 -4.01
CA ARG A 17 -15.15 3.36 -4.71
C ARG A 17 -15.04 3.17 -6.23
N SER A 18 -13.84 3.31 -6.78
CA SER A 18 -13.56 3.08 -8.20
C SER A 18 -13.91 1.64 -8.59
N GLU A 19 -13.43 0.65 -7.83
CA GLU A 19 -13.70 -0.77 -8.10
C GLU A 19 -15.19 -1.12 -8.00
N ALA A 20 -15.89 -0.58 -7.00
CA ALA A 20 -17.33 -0.79 -6.86
C ALA A 20 -18.15 -0.19 -8.03
N GLY A 21 -17.57 0.77 -8.77
CA GLY A 21 -18.14 1.31 -10.00
C GLY A 21 -17.84 0.47 -11.25
N VAL A 22 -16.79 -0.34 -11.24
CA VAL A 22 -16.40 -1.22 -12.36
C VAL A 22 -17.34 -2.42 -12.43
N ASP A 23 -17.56 -3.12 -11.32
CA ASP A 23 -18.54 -4.21 -11.22
C ASP A 23 -19.55 -3.96 -10.08
N PRO A 24 -20.73 -3.38 -10.41
CA PRO A 24 -21.82 -3.17 -9.46
C PRO A 24 -22.44 -4.45 -8.89
N HIS A 25 -22.00 -5.64 -9.29
CA HIS A 25 -22.48 -6.93 -8.83
C HIS A 25 -21.42 -7.77 -8.11
N ASP A 26 -20.22 -7.21 -7.86
CA ASP A 26 -19.19 -7.82 -7.03
C ASP A 26 -19.67 -7.90 -5.57
N LYS A 27 -20.22 -9.07 -5.20
CA LYS A 27 -20.73 -9.36 -3.85
C LYS A 27 -19.63 -9.27 -2.79
N PRO A 28 -18.45 -9.91 -2.95
CA PRO A 28 -17.34 -9.74 -2.01
C PRO A 28 -17.00 -8.28 -1.70
N LEU A 29 -16.92 -7.43 -2.73
CA LEU A 29 -16.62 -6.02 -2.53
C LEU A 29 -17.75 -5.28 -1.82
N GLN A 30 -19.01 -5.56 -2.17
CA GLN A 30 -20.17 -4.97 -1.49
C GLN A 30 -20.26 -5.35 -0.01
N ASP A 31 -20.02 -6.61 0.31
CA ASP A 31 -20.04 -7.09 1.69
C ASP A 31 -18.96 -6.41 2.53
N LEU A 32 -17.74 -6.27 1.97
CA LEU A 32 -16.64 -5.56 2.61
C LEU A 32 -16.97 -4.07 2.85
N VAL A 33 -17.48 -3.38 1.84
CA VAL A 33 -17.87 -1.97 1.95
C VAL A 33 -19.00 -1.79 2.97
N GLY A 34 -19.97 -2.71 2.99
CA GLY A 34 -21.06 -2.74 3.96
C GLY A 34 -20.53 -2.88 5.38
N GLU A 35 -19.68 -3.88 5.63
CA GLU A 35 -19.06 -4.10 6.93
C GLU A 35 -18.29 -2.87 7.42
N LEU A 36 -17.39 -2.34 6.58
CA LEU A 36 -16.57 -1.18 6.94
C LEU A 36 -17.43 0.06 7.21
N SER A 37 -18.49 0.26 6.45
CA SER A 37 -19.43 1.38 6.66
C SER A 37 -20.19 1.28 7.98
N THR A 38 -20.55 0.07 8.41
CA THR A 38 -21.23 -0.17 9.68
C THR A 38 -20.27 -0.03 10.87
N ARG A 39 -19.05 -0.56 10.74
CA ARG A 39 -18.14 -0.76 11.88
C ARG A 39 -17.08 0.33 12.06
N SER A 40 -16.88 1.20 11.07
CA SER A 40 -15.85 2.24 11.10
C SER A 40 -16.41 3.62 10.75
N ASP A 41 -16.52 4.48 11.76
CA ASP A 41 -16.93 5.89 11.60
C ASP A 41 -16.02 6.65 10.63
N VAL A 42 -14.73 6.34 10.71
CA VAL A 42 -13.66 6.85 9.86
C VAL A 42 -13.90 6.49 8.39
N PHE A 43 -14.23 5.23 8.11
CA PHE A 43 -14.52 4.76 6.76
C PHE A 43 -15.83 5.35 6.26
N ARG A 44 -16.91 5.26 7.06
CA ARG A 44 -18.25 5.74 6.71
C ARG A 44 -18.23 7.21 6.29
N THR A 45 -17.53 8.06 7.04
CA THR A 45 -17.40 9.49 6.73
C THR A 45 -16.72 9.72 5.38
N ARG A 46 -15.66 8.96 5.07
CA ARG A 46 -14.92 9.09 3.80
C ARG A 46 -15.68 8.50 2.62
N TRP A 47 -16.35 7.37 2.82
CA TRP A 47 -17.19 6.73 1.80
C TRP A 47 -18.34 7.64 1.38
N ALA A 48 -18.95 8.35 2.33
CA ALA A 48 -19.99 9.35 2.08
C ALA A 48 -19.48 10.59 1.32
N ALA A 49 -18.17 10.84 1.27
CA ALA A 49 -17.59 11.94 0.50
C ALA A 49 -17.53 11.66 -1.01
N HIS A 50 -17.84 10.43 -1.47
CA HIS A 50 -17.94 10.05 -2.89
C HIS A 50 -16.70 10.37 -3.75
N ASN A 51 -15.52 10.41 -3.14
CA ASN A 51 -14.29 10.66 -3.87
C ASN A 51 -13.93 9.43 -4.71
N VAL A 52 -13.68 9.66 -6.00
CA VAL A 52 -13.15 8.66 -6.94
C VAL A 52 -11.77 9.14 -7.35
N ARG A 53 -10.77 8.26 -7.27
CA ARG A 53 -9.40 8.53 -7.74
C ARG A 53 -8.86 7.34 -8.50
N PHE A 54 -8.12 7.65 -9.56
CA PHE A 54 -7.26 6.70 -10.24
C PHE A 54 -5.86 6.83 -9.68
N HIS A 55 -5.48 5.89 -8.81
CA HIS A 55 -4.16 5.82 -8.17
C HIS A 55 -3.13 5.23 -9.14
N ARG A 56 -2.76 6.00 -10.17
CA ARG A 56 -1.72 5.57 -11.14
C ARG A 56 -0.32 5.97 -10.69
N THR A 57 -0.17 7.17 -10.13
CA THR A 57 1.11 7.66 -9.62
C THR A 57 0.90 8.52 -8.37
N GLY A 58 1.92 8.64 -7.52
CA GLY A 58 1.89 9.57 -6.39
C GLY A 58 3.05 9.40 -5.43
N ALA A 59 2.95 9.99 -4.24
CA ALA A 59 3.93 9.84 -3.18
C ALA A 59 3.31 9.20 -1.94
N LYS A 60 4.11 8.45 -1.19
CA LYS A 60 3.77 7.89 0.12
C LYS A 60 4.87 8.22 1.11
N ASN A 61 4.45 8.77 2.24
CA ASN A 61 5.33 9.14 3.34
C ASN A 61 5.19 8.11 4.46
N PHE A 62 6.24 7.33 4.69
CA PHE A 62 6.31 6.31 5.72
C PHE A 62 7.26 6.72 6.84
N HIS A 63 7.08 6.07 7.99
CA HIS A 63 8.02 5.99 9.09
C HIS A 63 8.24 4.51 9.42
N HIS A 64 9.41 4.00 9.03
CA HIS A 64 9.85 2.64 9.25
C HIS A 64 10.64 2.55 10.58
N PRO A 65 10.38 1.55 11.43
CA PRO A 65 11.00 1.49 12.77
C PRO A 65 12.54 1.36 12.74
N VAL A 66 13.10 0.82 11.66
CA VAL A 66 14.55 0.58 11.54
C VAL A 66 15.28 1.68 10.78
N VAL A 67 14.69 2.22 9.71
CA VAL A 67 15.38 3.15 8.79
C VAL A 67 14.80 4.57 8.84
N GLY A 68 13.81 4.80 9.71
CA GLY A 68 13.19 6.10 9.89
C GLY A 68 12.27 6.49 8.74
N ASP A 69 12.32 7.75 8.36
CA ASP A 69 11.39 8.34 7.40
C ASP A 69 11.72 7.93 5.96
N LEU A 70 10.69 7.51 5.22
CA LEU A 70 10.78 7.20 3.80
C LEU A 70 9.77 8.05 3.03
N ASP A 71 10.26 8.79 2.05
CA ASP A 71 9.46 9.50 1.05
C ASP A 71 9.62 8.76 -0.28
N LEU A 72 8.59 8.00 -0.65
CA LEU A 72 8.61 7.14 -1.83
C LEU A 72 7.61 7.61 -2.86
N VAL A 73 8.04 7.70 -4.11
CA VAL A 73 7.13 7.81 -5.26
C VAL A 73 6.63 6.41 -5.59
N TYR A 74 5.38 6.29 -6.04
CA TYR A 74 4.86 5.02 -6.53
C TYR A 74 4.26 5.16 -7.91
N ASP A 75 4.39 4.10 -8.69
CA ASP A 75 3.78 3.90 -9.99
C ASP A 75 2.99 2.58 -9.99
N ALA A 76 1.72 2.64 -10.34
CA ALA A 76 0.83 1.49 -10.44
C ALA A 76 0.57 1.15 -11.92
N MET A 77 0.86 -0.09 -12.30
CA MET A 77 0.80 -0.58 -13.68
C MET A 77 -0.03 -1.87 -13.74
N GLU A 78 -1.04 -1.91 -14.60
CA GLU A 78 -1.80 -3.12 -14.88
C GLU A 78 -0.91 -4.16 -15.58
N LEU A 79 -1.07 -5.43 -15.23
CA LEU A 79 -0.35 -6.53 -15.86
C LEU A 79 -1.14 -7.03 -17.08
N PRO A 80 -0.62 -6.87 -18.32
CA PRO A 80 -1.38 -7.26 -19.52
C PRO A 80 -1.65 -8.76 -19.61
N ALA A 81 -0.77 -9.58 -19.02
CA ALA A 81 -0.91 -11.03 -18.99
C ALA A 81 -1.98 -11.51 -17.99
N ASP A 82 -2.29 -10.69 -16.98
CA ASP A 82 -3.19 -11.04 -15.87
C ASP A 82 -4.12 -9.86 -15.56
N PRO A 83 -5.19 -9.65 -16.36
CA PRO A 83 -6.14 -8.57 -16.14
C PRO A 83 -6.72 -8.59 -14.72
N GLY A 84 -6.74 -7.43 -14.07
CA GLY A 84 -7.14 -7.29 -12.67
C GLY A 84 -5.98 -7.34 -11.67
N LEU A 85 -4.77 -7.70 -12.09
CA LEU A 85 -3.57 -7.54 -11.28
C LEU A 85 -2.85 -6.22 -11.61
N THR A 86 -2.39 -5.56 -10.55
CA THR A 86 -1.65 -4.29 -10.64
C THR A 86 -0.32 -4.42 -9.90
N LEU A 87 0.78 -4.16 -10.61
CA LEU A 87 2.11 -4.00 -10.01
C LEU A 87 2.26 -2.56 -9.50
N VAL A 88 2.58 -2.40 -8.23
CA VAL A 88 2.90 -1.10 -7.64
C VAL A 88 4.38 -1.05 -7.29
N ALA A 89 5.14 -0.26 -8.04
CA ALA A 89 6.55 -0.03 -7.79
C ALA A 89 6.71 1.20 -6.89
N TYR A 90 7.48 1.08 -5.80
CA TYR A 90 7.88 2.21 -4.96
C TYR A 90 9.35 2.53 -5.19
N THR A 91 9.65 3.80 -5.44
CA THR A 91 11.01 4.28 -5.72
C THR A 91 11.34 5.48 -4.84
N ALA A 92 12.62 5.65 -4.56
CA ALA A 92 13.15 6.84 -3.90
C ALA A 92 14.04 7.59 -4.90
N GLU A 93 13.91 8.92 -4.94
CA GLU A 93 14.72 9.75 -5.82
C GLU A 93 16.22 9.61 -5.46
N PRO A 94 17.12 9.39 -6.43
CA PRO A 94 18.55 9.29 -6.17
C PRO A 94 19.11 10.49 -5.40
N ALA A 95 20.18 10.25 -4.63
CA ALA A 95 20.84 11.26 -3.81
C ALA A 95 19.92 11.96 -2.77
N THR A 96 18.88 11.26 -2.31
CA THR A 96 18.02 11.68 -1.20
C THR A 96 18.19 10.77 0.03
N PRO A 97 17.89 11.25 1.25
CA PRO A 97 17.90 10.40 2.44
C PRO A 97 17.00 9.17 2.31
N SER A 98 15.86 9.30 1.61
CA SER A 98 14.95 8.18 1.34
C SER A 98 15.59 7.11 0.47
N HIS A 99 16.45 7.48 -0.48
CA HIS A 99 17.17 6.51 -1.31
C HIS A 99 18.16 5.70 -0.47
N ASP A 100 18.93 6.36 0.38
CA ASP A 100 19.88 5.69 1.26
C ASP A 100 19.17 4.82 2.29
N ALA A 101 18.07 5.31 2.87
CA ALA A 101 17.23 4.56 3.80
C ALA A 101 16.57 3.34 3.13
N LEU A 102 16.13 3.46 1.87
CA LEU A 102 15.57 2.34 1.11
C LEU A 102 16.64 1.27 0.79
N ALA A 103 17.86 1.69 0.44
CA ALA A 103 18.99 0.78 0.23
C ALA A 103 19.39 0.06 1.54
N LEU A 104 19.42 0.79 2.66
CA LEU A 104 19.65 0.21 3.98
C LEU A 104 18.55 -0.78 4.36
N LEU A 105 17.29 -0.47 4.07
CA LEU A 105 16.16 -1.37 4.32
C LEU A 105 16.31 -2.68 3.54
N ALA A 106 16.71 -2.60 2.26
CA ALA A 106 16.97 -3.79 1.44
C ALA A 106 18.08 -4.66 2.02
N SER A 107 19.19 -4.05 2.46
CA SER A 107 20.28 -4.79 3.11
C SER A 107 19.86 -5.41 4.43
N TRP A 108 19.07 -4.70 5.24
CA TRP A 108 18.56 -5.19 6.52
C TRP A 108 17.62 -6.39 6.31
N ALA A 109 16.68 -6.30 5.37
CA ALA A 109 15.75 -7.37 5.06
C ALA A 109 16.47 -8.66 4.58
N ALA A 110 17.46 -8.53 3.69
CA ALA A 110 18.27 -9.65 3.23
C ALA A 110 19.04 -10.35 4.37
N THR A 111 19.47 -9.58 5.37
CA THR A 111 20.14 -10.13 6.56
C THR A 111 19.16 -10.96 7.40
N GLN A 112 17.95 -10.44 7.65
CA GLN A 112 16.91 -11.13 8.41
C GLN A 112 16.44 -12.43 7.73
N GLU A 113 16.31 -12.44 6.41
CA GLU A 113 15.96 -13.64 5.65
C GLU A 113 17.05 -14.71 5.76
N SER A 114 18.32 -14.29 5.72
CA SER A 114 19.47 -15.19 5.88
C SER A 114 19.54 -15.81 7.27
N GLU A 115 19.30 -15.02 8.33
CA GLU A 115 19.24 -15.49 9.72
C GLU A 115 18.07 -16.48 9.92
N ALA A 116 16.88 -16.14 9.43
CA ALA A 116 15.72 -17.02 9.52
C ALA A 116 15.91 -18.34 8.74
N ALA A 117 16.64 -18.33 7.62
CA ALA A 117 16.99 -19.54 6.88
C ALA A 117 18.01 -20.41 7.62
N ALA A 118 19.01 -19.80 8.27
CA ALA A 118 20.02 -20.50 9.06
C ALA A 118 19.43 -21.17 10.31
N GLU A 119 18.51 -20.50 11.00
CA GLU A 119 17.78 -21.08 12.15
C GLU A 119 16.94 -22.29 11.74
N LYS A 120 16.22 -22.20 10.61
CA LYS A 120 15.43 -23.32 10.08
C LYS A 120 16.30 -24.51 9.67
N GLY A 121 17.49 -24.26 9.13
CA GLY A 121 18.47 -25.29 8.75
C GLY A 121 19.10 -26.05 9.92
N LEU A 122 19.04 -25.51 11.14
CA LEU A 122 19.60 -26.14 12.35
C LEU A 122 18.64 -27.12 13.05
N THR A 123 17.44 -27.32 12.51
CA THR A 123 16.35 -28.12 13.11
C THR A 123 16.19 -29.53 12.50
N PHE A 124 17.28 -30.17 12.07
CA PHE A 124 17.28 -31.56 11.55
C PHE A 124 18.20 -32.47 12.35
#